data_AF-A0AAU5IGM7-F1
#
_entry.id   AF-A0AAU5IGM7-F1
#
_cell.length_a   1.000
_cell.length_b   1.000
_cell.length_c   1.000
_cell.angle_alpha   90.00
_cell.angle_beta   90.00
_cell.angle_gamma   90.00
#
_symmetry.space_group_name_H-M   'P 1'
#
loop_
_entity.id
_entity.type
_entity.pdbx_description
1 polymer ?
#
loop_
_entity_poly.entity_id
_entity_poly.type
_entity_poly.pdbx_seq_one_letter_code
_entity_poly.pdbx_strand_id
1 'polypeptide(L)'
;MGAVTQGSSPGPKQDRSRATRKRLLEAAVSCLADHGWAGSTVSVVAERAGVSRGAAQHHFPTREDLFTAAVEYVAEERSAALRALPDQGRAAVVAALVDLYTGPLFRAALQLWVAASNEEQLRPRVTELEARVGRETHRIAVGLLHADEYRPGVRETVQGLLDMARGLGLANVLTDDTARRRRVVAQWAAMIDDALG
;
A
#
# COMPACT_ATOMS: atom_id res chain seq x y z
N MET A 1 16.38 40.64 13.48
CA MET A 1 15.44 40.39 14.60
C MET A 1 14.07 40.15 13.97
N GLY A 2 13.60 38.92 13.72
CA GLY A 2 13.74 37.70 14.51
C GLY A 2 12.40 37.43 15.19
N ALA A 3 11.41 36.95 14.45
CA ALA A 3 10.17 36.40 15.01
C ALA A 3 9.98 35.00 14.41
N VAL A 4 10.58 34.02 15.09
CA VAL A 4 10.37 32.60 14.84
C VAL A 4 8.99 32.27 15.39
N THR A 5 8.03 32.05 14.50
CA THR A 5 6.73 31.46 14.84
C THR A 5 6.95 30.01 15.24
N GLN A 6 6.95 29.75 16.55
CA GLN A 6 6.94 28.41 17.12
C GLN A 6 5.67 27.67 16.68
N GLY A 7 5.84 26.57 15.95
CA GLY A 7 4.75 25.66 15.61
C GLY A 7 4.11 25.10 16.88
N SER A 8 2.81 25.35 17.05
CA SER A 8 2.02 24.82 18.16
C SER A 8 2.00 23.28 18.10
N SER A 9 2.45 22.63 19.17
CA SER A 9 2.32 21.19 19.33
C SER A 9 0.82 20.82 19.39
N PRO A 10 0.37 19.76 18.69
CA PRO A 10 -1.03 19.35 18.70
C PRO A 10 -1.49 19.00 20.12
N GLY A 11 -2.68 19.47 20.52
CA GLY A 11 -3.18 19.28 21.90
C GLY A 11 -3.68 17.85 22.19
N PRO A 12 -3.88 17.46 23.47
CA PRO A 12 -4.22 16.09 23.89
C PRO A 12 -5.52 15.49 23.32
N LYS A 13 -6.42 16.32 22.78
CA LYS A 13 -7.61 15.87 22.06
C LYS A 13 -7.31 15.45 20.62
N GLN A 14 -6.38 16.16 19.96
CA GLN A 14 -5.98 15.88 18.59
C GLN A 14 -5.17 14.58 18.50
N ASP A 15 -4.31 14.32 19.49
CA ASP A 15 -3.54 13.07 19.57
C ASP A 15 -4.43 11.85 19.77
N ARG A 16 -5.43 11.94 20.67
CA ARG A 16 -6.43 10.87 20.86
C ARG A 16 -7.27 10.62 19.61
N SER A 17 -7.63 11.68 18.89
CA SER A 17 -8.36 11.58 17.62
C SER A 17 -7.51 10.88 16.54
N ARG A 18 -6.23 11.25 16.40
CA ARG A 18 -5.28 10.59 15.49
C ARG A 18 -5.06 9.12 15.84
N ALA A 19 -4.86 8.80 17.11
CA ALA A 19 -4.69 7.42 17.58
C ALA A 19 -5.93 6.57 17.31
N THR A 20 -7.13 7.14 17.51
CA THR A 20 -8.40 6.46 17.20
C THR A 20 -8.54 6.22 15.70
N ARG A 21 -8.25 7.22 14.87
CA ARG A 21 -8.25 7.07 13.41
C ARG A 21 -7.29 5.98 12.96
N LYS A 22 -6.06 5.93 13.50
CA LYS A 22 -5.07 4.89 13.18
C LYS A 22 -5.61 3.48 13.49
N ARG A 23 -6.14 3.25 14.70
CA ARG A 23 -6.73 1.96 15.07
C ARG A 23 -7.85 1.52 14.14
N LEU A 24 -8.72 2.45 13.71
CA LEU A 24 -9.79 2.16 12.76
C LEU A 24 -9.24 1.71 11.40
N LEU A 25 -8.18 2.35 10.90
CA LEU A 25 -7.57 2.02 9.61
C LEU A 25 -6.87 0.65 9.65
N GLU A 26 -6.12 0.35 10.72
CA GLU A 26 -5.48 -0.95 10.92
C GLU A 26 -6.51 -2.08 11.05
N ALA A 27 -7.58 -1.84 11.81
CA ALA A 27 -8.69 -2.78 11.94
C ALA A 27 -9.43 -2.97 10.61
N ALA A 28 -9.64 -1.91 9.84
CA ALA A 28 -10.31 -1.96 8.54
C ALA A 28 -9.56 -2.85 7.54
N VAL A 29 -8.24 -2.70 7.44
CA VAL A 29 -7.39 -3.54 6.59
C VAL A 29 -7.49 -5.00 6.99
N SER A 30 -7.44 -5.28 8.30
CA SER A 30 -7.55 -6.65 8.82
C SER A 30 -8.93 -7.25 8.51
N CYS A 31 -10.00 -6.48 8.68
CA CYS A 31 -11.35 -6.93 8.31
C CYS A 31 -11.46 -7.25 6.81
N LEU A 32 -10.93 -6.40 5.94
CA LEU A 32 -10.91 -6.69 4.49
C LEU A 32 -10.14 -7.97 4.18
N ALA A 33 -8.97 -8.16 4.80
CA ALA A 33 -8.14 -9.33 4.57
C ALA A 33 -8.82 -10.63 5.05
N ASP A 34 -9.53 -10.58 6.19
CA ASP A 34 -10.10 -11.77 6.84
C ASP A 34 -11.54 -12.09 6.39
N HIS A 35 -12.35 -11.06 6.13
CA HIS A 35 -13.79 -11.17 5.89
C HIS A 35 -14.21 -10.72 4.49
N GLY A 36 -13.28 -10.21 3.69
CA GLY A 36 -13.56 -9.64 2.38
C GLY A 36 -14.42 -8.38 2.43
N TRP A 37 -14.81 -7.87 1.27
CA TRP A 37 -15.61 -6.64 1.16
C TRP A 37 -16.99 -6.76 1.80
N ALA A 38 -17.71 -7.86 1.53
CA ALA A 38 -19.09 -8.05 1.98
C ALA A 38 -19.20 -8.22 3.50
N GLY A 39 -18.25 -8.89 4.14
CA GLY A 39 -18.22 -9.11 5.58
C GLY A 39 -17.71 -7.91 6.39
N SER A 40 -17.21 -6.87 5.74
CA SER A 40 -16.56 -5.75 6.41
C SER A 40 -17.46 -4.53 6.42
N THR A 41 -17.90 -4.09 7.61
CA THR A 41 -18.72 -2.88 7.79
C THR A 41 -18.06 -1.92 8.77
N VAL A 42 -18.47 -0.64 8.79
CA VAL A 42 -17.98 0.35 9.76
C VAL A 42 -18.18 -0.14 11.21
N SER A 43 -19.29 -0.84 11.50
CA SER A 43 -19.56 -1.40 12.83
C SER A 43 -18.60 -2.53 13.19
N VAL A 44 -18.36 -3.47 12.27
CA VAL A 44 -17.42 -4.60 12.48
C VAL A 44 -16.00 -4.07 12.71
N VAL A 45 -15.60 -3.05 11.96
CA VAL A 45 -14.30 -2.38 12.16
C VAL A 45 -14.24 -1.65 13.50
N ALA A 46 -15.30 -0.95 13.90
CA ALA A 46 -15.35 -0.24 15.18
C ALA A 46 -15.18 -1.20 16.36
N GLU A 47 -15.89 -2.33 16.32
CA GLU A 47 -15.77 -3.40 17.31
C GLU A 47 -14.32 -3.92 17.38
N ARG A 48 -13.74 -4.28 16.23
CA ARG A 48 -12.35 -4.77 16.15
C ARG A 48 -11.33 -3.75 16.64
N ALA A 49 -11.55 -2.46 16.37
CA ALA A 49 -10.67 -1.38 16.80
C ALA A 49 -10.81 -1.04 18.30
N GLY A 50 -11.82 -1.58 19.00
CA GLY A 50 -12.16 -1.18 20.36
C GLY A 50 -12.59 0.29 20.41
N VAL A 51 -13.42 0.72 19.45
CA VAL A 51 -13.93 2.09 19.30
C VAL A 51 -15.45 2.05 19.25
N SER A 52 -16.13 3.04 19.84
CA SER A 52 -17.58 3.10 19.75
C SER A 52 -18.04 3.33 18.31
N ARG A 53 -19.19 2.77 17.93
CA ARG A 53 -19.78 2.96 16.59
C ARG A 53 -19.95 4.44 16.23
N GLY A 54 -20.40 5.26 17.19
CA GLY A 54 -20.56 6.71 16.98
C GLY A 54 -19.24 7.42 16.71
N ALA A 55 -18.16 7.06 17.42
CA ALA A 55 -16.84 7.60 17.15
C ALA A 55 -16.29 7.14 15.78
N ALA A 56 -16.50 5.88 15.41
CA ALA A 56 -16.11 5.38 14.09
C ALA A 56 -16.86 6.09 12.96
N GLN A 57 -18.17 6.27 13.07
CA GLN A 57 -18.99 7.00 12.10
C GLN A 57 -18.64 8.49 12.01
N HIS A 58 -18.18 9.10 13.12
CA HIS A 58 -17.67 10.47 13.11
C HIS A 58 -16.38 10.59 12.27
N HIS A 59 -15.49 9.60 12.35
CA HIS A 59 -14.27 9.57 11.53
C HIS A 59 -14.52 9.17 10.08
N PHE A 60 -15.41 8.20 9.86
CA PHE A 60 -15.69 7.62 8.56
C PHE A 60 -17.21 7.41 8.41
N PRO A 61 -17.92 8.35 7.76
CA PRO A 61 -19.36 8.30 7.62
C PRO A 61 -19.83 7.08 6.83
N THR A 62 -19.04 6.67 5.83
CA THR A 62 -19.34 5.53 4.97
C THR A 62 -18.27 4.46 5.06
N ARG A 63 -18.65 3.25 4.64
CA ARG A 63 -17.76 2.11 4.54
C ARG A 63 -16.68 2.35 3.47
N GLU A 64 -17.06 3.00 2.39
CA GLU A 64 -16.23 3.34 1.25
C GLU A 64 -15.16 4.35 1.64
N ASP A 65 -15.51 5.36 2.44
CA ASP A 65 -14.54 6.32 3.01
C ASP A 65 -13.53 5.61 3.91
N LEU A 66 -14.01 4.71 4.78
CA LEU A 66 -13.16 3.95 5.69
C LEU A 66 -12.15 3.09 4.95
N PHE A 67 -12.59 2.25 4.01
CA PHE A 67 -11.71 1.29 3.35
C PHE A 67 -10.77 1.94 2.33
N THR A 68 -11.22 2.98 1.63
CA THR A 68 -10.33 3.74 0.74
C THR A 68 -9.20 4.39 1.56
N ALA A 69 -9.54 5.04 2.68
CA ALA A 69 -8.55 5.63 3.57
C ALA A 69 -7.64 4.58 4.23
N ALA A 70 -8.17 3.38 4.53
CA ALA A 70 -7.39 2.31 5.16
C ALA A 70 -6.34 1.73 4.22
N VAL A 71 -6.70 1.46 2.96
CA VAL A 71 -5.74 1.03 1.94
C VAL A 71 -4.72 2.12 1.64
N GLU A 72 -5.14 3.39 1.58
CA GLU A 72 -4.24 4.53 1.43
C GLU A 72 -3.21 4.61 2.58
N TYR A 73 -3.68 4.61 3.82
CA TYR A 73 -2.83 4.68 5.01
C TYR A 73 -1.74 3.63 5.01
N VAL A 74 -2.11 2.40 4.66
CA VAL A 74 -1.18 1.28 4.58
C VAL A 74 -0.20 1.43 3.42
N ALA A 75 -0.67 1.90 2.25
CA ALA A 75 0.21 2.15 1.11
C ALA A 75 1.26 3.22 1.44
N GLU A 76 0.89 4.23 2.23
CA GLU A 76 1.81 5.25 2.74
C GLU A 76 2.83 4.67 3.73
N GLU A 77 2.41 3.84 4.69
CA GLU A 77 3.33 3.17 5.62
C GLU A 77 4.33 2.27 4.86
N ARG A 78 3.88 1.55 3.84
CA ARG A 78 4.74 0.72 2.99
C ARG A 78 5.71 1.55 2.17
N SER A 79 5.25 2.65 1.58
CA SER A 79 6.09 3.59 0.85
C SER A 79 7.15 4.20 1.76
N ALA A 80 6.82 4.53 3.01
CA ALA A 80 7.77 5.00 4.01
C ALA A 80 8.80 3.92 4.37
N ALA A 81 8.37 2.67 4.56
CA ALA A 81 9.29 1.56 4.84
C ALA A 81 10.28 1.30 3.69
N LEU A 82 9.82 1.36 2.43
CA LEU A 82 10.68 1.23 1.25
C LEU A 82 11.73 2.34 1.19
N ARG A 83 11.33 3.59 1.43
CA ARG A 83 12.26 4.74 1.45
C ARG A 83 13.33 4.63 2.53
N ALA A 84 13.03 3.92 3.60
CA ALA A 84 13.95 3.67 4.71
C ALA A 84 14.81 2.41 4.49
N LEU A 85 14.68 1.71 3.35
CA LEU A 85 15.52 0.55 3.07
C LEU A 85 16.99 0.95 2.99
N PRO A 86 17.88 0.21 3.64
CA PRO A 86 19.31 0.39 3.48
C PRO A 86 19.73 0.05 2.05
N ASP A 87 20.78 0.71 1.56
CA ASP A 87 21.40 0.35 0.30
C ASP A 87 22.08 -1.02 0.41
N GLN A 88 21.43 -2.04 -0.16
CA GLN A 88 21.83 -3.46 -0.10
C GLN A 88 21.95 -4.07 -1.51
N GLY A 89 22.05 -3.23 -2.54
CA GLY A 89 22.07 -3.65 -3.94
C GLY A 89 20.70 -3.96 -4.53
N ARG A 90 20.62 -3.98 -5.86
CA ARG A 90 19.37 -4.08 -6.63
C ARG A 90 18.60 -5.38 -6.38
N ALA A 91 19.27 -6.51 -6.14
CA ALA A 91 18.59 -7.77 -5.81
C ALA A 91 17.75 -7.69 -4.51
N ALA A 92 18.27 -7.01 -3.49
CA ALA A 92 17.54 -6.78 -2.25
C ALA A 92 16.34 -5.84 -2.46
N VAL A 93 16.52 -4.80 -3.27
CA VAL A 93 15.44 -3.88 -3.68
C VAL A 93 14.33 -4.62 -4.43
N VAL A 94 14.68 -5.46 -5.40
CA VAL A 94 13.73 -6.27 -6.18
C VAL A 94 12.93 -7.20 -5.27
N ALA A 95 13.59 -7.87 -4.32
CA ALA A 95 12.90 -8.69 -3.33
C ALA A 95 11.94 -7.87 -2.45
N ALA A 96 12.39 -6.71 -1.95
CA ALA A 96 11.57 -5.83 -1.12
C ALA A 96 10.34 -5.28 -1.86
N LEU A 97 10.48 -4.94 -3.15
CA LEU A 97 9.38 -4.51 -4.01
C LEU A 97 8.36 -5.63 -4.22
N VAL A 98 8.81 -6.88 -4.37
CA VAL A 98 7.92 -8.04 -4.49
C VAL A 98 7.16 -8.30 -3.20
N ASP A 99 7.81 -8.16 -2.05
CA ASP A 99 7.21 -8.39 -0.74
C ASP A 99 6.07 -7.42 -0.40
N LEU A 100 6.00 -6.26 -1.07
CA LEU A 100 4.84 -5.35 -1.01
C LEU A 100 3.54 -6.04 -1.43
N TYR A 101 3.62 -6.92 -2.41
CA TYR A 101 2.47 -7.54 -3.07
C TYR A 101 2.13 -8.92 -2.50
N THR A 102 2.93 -9.48 -1.59
CA THR A 102 2.71 -10.84 -1.09
C THR A 102 2.10 -10.91 0.32
N GLY A 103 1.78 -9.76 0.94
CA GLY A 103 1.24 -9.68 2.30
C GLY A 103 -0.29 -9.52 2.43
N PRO A 104 -0.83 -9.52 3.67
CA PRO A 104 -2.27 -9.32 3.95
C PRO A 104 -2.83 -8.02 3.40
N LEU A 105 -1.99 -7.00 3.33
CA LEU A 105 -2.33 -5.66 2.81
C LEU A 105 -2.71 -5.70 1.33
N PHE A 106 -1.95 -6.45 0.54
CA PHE A 106 -2.26 -6.64 -0.87
C PHE A 106 -3.57 -7.40 -1.04
N ARG A 107 -3.86 -8.40 -0.19
CA ARG A 107 -5.16 -9.09 -0.18
C ARG A 107 -6.31 -8.12 0.12
N ALA A 108 -6.15 -7.23 1.10
CA ALA A 108 -7.14 -6.20 1.40
C ALA A 108 -7.35 -5.23 0.22
N ALA A 109 -6.27 -4.80 -0.44
CA ALA A 109 -6.36 -3.95 -1.63
C ALA A 109 -7.06 -4.66 -2.81
N LEU A 110 -6.80 -5.96 -3.03
CA LEU A 110 -7.49 -6.76 -4.03
C LEU A 110 -9.00 -6.81 -3.78
N GLN A 111 -9.43 -6.97 -2.52
CA GLN A 111 -10.86 -6.94 -2.17
C GLN A 111 -11.49 -5.59 -2.54
N LEU A 112 -10.78 -4.49 -2.30
CA LEU A 112 -11.23 -3.15 -2.68
C LEU A 112 -11.29 -2.96 -4.20
N TRP A 113 -10.31 -3.49 -4.96
CA TRP A 113 -10.33 -3.42 -6.43
C TRP A 113 -11.48 -4.23 -7.03
N VAL A 114 -11.74 -5.44 -6.51
CA VAL A 114 -12.88 -6.26 -6.95
C VAL A 114 -14.20 -5.58 -6.59
N ALA A 115 -14.30 -4.93 -5.43
CA ALA A 115 -15.48 -4.14 -5.10
C ALA A 115 -15.68 -2.98 -6.10
N ALA A 116 -14.62 -2.22 -6.37
CA ALA A 116 -14.63 -1.10 -7.31
C ALA A 116 -14.93 -1.49 -8.76
N SER A 117 -14.59 -2.72 -9.19
CA SER A 117 -14.96 -3.20 -10.53
C SER A 117 -16.47 -3.39 -10.66
N ASN A 118 -17.13 -3.76 -9.56
CA ASN A 118 -18.57 -4.08 -9.52
C ASN A 118 -19.45 -2.90 -9.06
N GLU A 119 -18.90 -1.94 -8.31
CA GLU A 119 -19.61 -0.79 -7.76
C GLU A 119 -19.18 0.52 -8.44
N GLU A 120 -20.05 1.10 -9.27
CA GLU A 120 -19.72 2.27 -10.08
C GLU A 120 -19.39 3.53 -9.27
N GLN A 121 -19.98 3.69 -8.09
CA GLN A 121 -19.72 4.83 -7.20
C GLN A 121 -18.34 4.76 -6.54
N LEU A 122 -17.81 3.55 -6.32
CA LEU A 122 -16.51 3.32 -5.68
C LEU A 122 -15.36 3.43 -6.70
N ARG A 123 -15.63 3.11 -7.96
CA ARG A 123 -14.64 3.06 -9.05
C ARG A 123 -13.76 4.32 -9.16
N PRO A 124 -14.29 5.56 -9.21
CA PRO A 124 -13.45 6.74 -9.38
C PRO A 124 -12.46 6.92 -8.23
N ARG A 125 -12.92 6.71 -6.99
CA ARG A 125 -12.12 6.86 -5.77
C ARG A 125 -10.96 5.87 -5.74
N VAL A 126 -11.25 4.61 -6.09
CA VAL A 126 -10.24 3.54 -6.07
C VAL A 126 -9.26 3.68 -7.23
N THR A 127 -9.70 4.07 -8.42
CA THR A 127 -8.79 4.36 -9.55
C THR A 127 -7.87 5.53 -9.26
N GLU A 128 -8.38 6.60 -8.64
CA GLU A 128 -7.54 7.74 -8.24
C GLU A 128 -6.48 7.34 -7.21
N LEU A 129 -6.88 6.54 -6.20
CA LEU A 129 -5.96 5.99 -5.20
C LEU A 129 -4.90 5.10 -5.85
N GLU A 130 -5.30 4.15 -6.70
CA GLU A 130 -4.40 3.23 -7.40
C GLU A 130 -3.37 4.00 -8.24
N ALA A 131 -3.83 4.98 -9.01
CA ALA A 131 -2.95 5.78 -9.84
C ALA A 131 -1.94 6.60 -9.00
N ARG A 132 -2.35 7.13 -7.85
CA ARG A 132 -1.44 7.85 -6.94
C ARG A 132 -0.42 6.91 -6.29
N VAL A 133 -0.87 5.79 -5.74
CA VAL A 133 0.00 4.80 -5.09
C VAL A 133 0.97 4.18 -6.11
N GLY A 134 0.49 3.86 -7.31
CA GLY A 134 1.32 3.33 -8.41
C GLY A 134 2.42 4.31 -8.82
N ARG A 135 2.08 5.59 -9.04
CA ARG A 135 3.08 6.63 -9.33
C ARG A 135 4.13 6.77 -8.23
N GLU A 136 3.70 6.72 -6.97
CA GLU A 136 4.61 6.84 -5.84
C GLU A 136 5.54 5.64 -5.70
N THR A 137 4.99 4.44 -5.82
CA THR A 137 5.77 3.19 -5.79
C THR A 137 6.79 3.15 -6.92
N HIS A 138 6.41 3.59 -8.13
CA HIS A 138 7.32 3.71 -9.26
C HIS A 138 8.47 4.67 -8.97
N ARG A 139 8.20 5.87 -8.45
CA ARG A 139 9.27 6.82 -8.08
C ARG A 139 10.22 6.26 -7.04
N ILE A 140 9.70 5.57 -6.03
CA ILE A 140 10.52 4.92 -5.00
C ILE A 140 11.39 3.83 -5.63
N ALA A 141 10.82 2.99 -6.51
CA ALA A 141 11.57 1.95 -7.20
C ALA A 141 12.70 2.53 -8.07
N VAL A 142 12.44 3.60 -8.83
CA VAL A 142 13.46 4.31 -9.62
C VAL A 142 14.60 4.80 -8.72
N GLY A 143 14.29 5.42 -7.58
CA GLY A 143 15.28 5.91 -6.63
C GLY A 143 16.12 4.78 -6.01
N LEU A 144 15.48 3.71 -5.55
CA LEU A 144 16.15 2.57 -4.92
C LEU A 144 17.00 1.75 -5.89
N LEU A 145 16.59 1.67 -7.16
CA LEU A 145 17.34 0.94 -8.19
C LEU A 145 18.45 1.78 -8.85
N HIS A 146 18.53 3.07 -8.49
CA HIS A 146 19.36 4.07 -9.17
C HIS A 146 19.13 4.06 -10.70
N ALA A 147 17.86 3.96 -11.11
CA ALA A 147 17.48 3.83 -12.50
C ALA A 147 17.52 5.19 -13.21
N ASP A 148 18.21 5.27 -14.34
CA ASP A 148 18.23 6.44 -15.21
C ASP A 148 17.11 6.35 -16.26
N GLU A 149 15.96 6.95 -15.97
CA GLU A 149 14.80 6.95 -16.86
C GLU A 149 14.99 7.76 -18.16
N TYR A 150 16.08 8.54 -18.32
CA TYR A 150 16.38 9.18 -19.61
C TYR A 150 16.88 8.18 -20.65
N ARG A 151 17.37 7.00 -20.22
CA ARG A 151 17.75 5.92 -21.12
C ARG A 151 16.49 5.21 -21.65
N PRO A 152 16.34 5.05 -22.97
CA PRO A 152 15.18 4.36 -23.54
C PRO A 152 15.00 2.95 -22.93
N GLY A 153 13.77 2.62 -22.53
CA GLY A 153 13.41 1.31 -21.98
C GLY A 153 13.59 1.16 -20.47
N VAL A 154 14.29 2.06 -19.78
CA VAL A 154 14.51 1.96 -18.32
C VAL A 154 13.21 2.13 -17.55
N ARG A 155 12.40 3.12 -17.92
CA ARG A 155 11.09 3.35 -17.32
C ARG A 155 10.18 2.13 -17.46
N GLU A 156 10.11 1.56 -18.66
CA GLU A 156 9.32 0.37 -18.97
C GLU A 156 9.84 -0.85 -18.22
N THR A 157 11.16 -0.95 -18.02
CA THR A 157 11.81 -2.02 -17.25
C THR A 157 11.42 -1.96 -15.77
N VAL A 158 11.48 -0.77 -15.16
CA VAL A 158 11.04 -0.56 -13.76
C VAL A 158 9.54 -0.80 -13.62
N GLN A 159 8.73 -0.33 -14.57
CA GLN A 159 7.29 -0.58 -14.55
C GLN A 159 6.97 -2.08 -14.71
N GLY A 160 7.67 -2.78 -15.61
CA GLY A 160 7.52 -4.22 -15.82
C GLY A 160 7.87 -5.04 -14.59
N LEU A 161 8.89 -4.62 -13.82
CA LEU A 161 9.20 -5.22 -12.52
C LEU A 161 8.02 -5.09 -11.54
N LEU A 162 7.40 -3.91 -11.45
CA LEU A 162 6.26 -3.69 -10.55
C LEU A 162 5.01 -4.46 -10.99
N ASP A 163 4.75 -4.52 -12.29
CA ASP A 163 3.62 -5.27 -12.83
C ASP A 163 3.81 -6.78 -12.64
N MET A 164 5.03 -7.29 -12.82
CA MET A 164 5.39 -8.67 -12.48
C MET A 164 5.23 -8.92 -10.97
N ALA A 165 5.72 -8.03 -10.11
CA ALA A 165 5.60 -8.15 -8.67
C ALA A 165 4.12 -8.23 -8.22
N ARG A 166 3.25 -7.38 -8.79
CA ARG A 166 1.79 -7.44 -8.60
C ARG A 166 1.21 -8.79 -9.05
N GLY A 167 1.65 -9.30 -10.20
CA GLY A 167 1.22 -10.61 -10.73
C GLY A 167 1.63 -11.79 -9.83
N LEU A 168 2.85 -11.77 -9.29
CA LEU A 168 3.32 -12.77 -8.32
C LEU A 168 2.53 -12.69 -7.01
N GLY A 169 2.21 -11.48 -6.56
CA GLY A 169 1.32 -11.24 -5.43
C GLY A 169 -0.05 -11.87 -5.61
N LEU A 170 -0.65 -11.71 -6.79
CA LEU A 170 -1.95 -12.30 -7.13
C LEU A 170 -1.89 -13.84 -7.13
N ALA A 171 -0.85 -14.43 -7.73
CA ALA A 171 -0.65 -15.88 -7.71
C ALA A 171 -0.53 -16.45 -6.28
N ASN A 172 0.12 -15.69 -5.37
CA ASN A 172 0.28 -16.07 -3.96
C ASN A 172 -1.05 -16.06 -3.16
N VAL A 173 -2.13 -15.51 -3.71
CA VAL A 173 -3.43 -15.48 -3.02
C VAL A 173 -4.02 -16.88 -2.89
N LEU A 174 -3.86 -17.71 -3.91
CA LEU A 174 -4.52 -19.02 -4.02
C LEU A 174 -3.63 -20.19 -3.61
N THR A 175 -2.33 -20.09 -3.84
CA THR A 175 -1.37 -21.17 -3.58
C THR A 175 -0.08 -20.62 -3.00
N ASP A 176 0.51 -21.31 -2.02
CA ASP A 176 1.88 -20.99 -1.58
C ASP A 176 2.87 -21.43 -2.66
N ASP A 177 3.36 -20.45 -3.41
CA ASP A 177 4.31 -20.65 -4.49
C ASP A 177 5.68 -20.03 -4.17
N THR A 178 6.02 -19.96 -2.88
CA THR A 178 7.22 -19.28 -2.38
C THR A 178 8.50 -19.78 -3.06
N ALA A 179 8.64 -21.08 -3.30
CA ALA A 179 9.82 -21.64 -3.95
C ALA A 179 9.98 -21.18 -5.41
N ARG A 180 8.91 -21.16 -6.20
CA ARG A 180 8.94 -20.65 -7.58
C ARG A 180 9.13 -19.14 -7.60
N ARG A 181 8.41 -18.40 -6.73
CA ARG A 181 8.54 -16.95 -6.59
C ARG A 181 9.99 -16.55 -6.35
N ARG A 182 10.70 -17.19 -5.42
CA ARG A 182 12.12 -16.91 -5.17
C ARG A 182 12.99 -17.04 -6.42
N ARG A 183 12.77 -18.07 -7.24
CA ARG A 183 13.51 -18.25 -8.50
C ARG A 183 13.19 -17.15 -9.52
N VAL A 184 11.90 -16.80 -9.66
CA VAL A 184 11.48 -15.71 -10.56
C VAL A 184 12.09 -14.38 -10.11
N VAL A 185 12.01 -14.05 -8.82
CA VAL A 185 12.57 -12.83 -8.24
C VAL A 185 14.09 -12.75 -8.47
N ALA A 186 14.82 -13.85 -8.25
CA ALA A 186 16.26 -13.89 -8.49
C ALA A 186 16.61 -13.67 -9.97
N GLN A 187 15.86 -14.30 -10.89
CA GLN A 187 16.07 -14.11 -12.32
C GLN A 187 15.77 -12.67 -12.77
N TRP A 188 14.72 -12.06 -12.22
CA TRP A 188 14.39 -10.67 -12.51
C TRP A 188 15.39 -9.69 -11.92
N ALA A 189 15.93 -9.95 -10.73
CA ALA A 189 17.02 -9.16 -10.18
C ALA A 189 18.23 -9.11 -11.13
N ALA A 190 18.64 -10.26 -11.69
CA ALA A 190 19.71 -10.30 -12.68
C ALA A 190 19.38 -9.52 -13.96
N MET A 191 18.15 -9.66 -14.49
CA MET A 191 17.73 -8.88 -15.66
C MET A 191 17.71 -7.37 -15.40
N ILE A 192 17.30 -6.95 -14.21
CA ILE A 192 17.29 -5.54 -13.79
C ILE A 192 18.72 -5.01 -13.64
N ASP A 193 19.64 -5.82 -13.10
CA ASP A 193 21.05 -5.46 -13.03
C ASP A 193 21.61 -5.16 -14.43
N ASP A 194 21.46 -6.10 -15.37
CA ASP A 194 21.94 -5.96 -16.74
C ASP A 194 21.30 -4.77 -17.48
N ALA A 195 20.00 -4.53 -17.26
CA ALA A 195 19.28 -3.45 -17.95
C ALA A 195 19.66 -2.05 -17.46
N LEU A 196 19.99 -1.91 -16.16
CA LEU A 196 20.22 -0.61 -15.53
C LEU A 196 21.69 -0.21 -15.46
N GLY A 197 22.64 -1.10 -15.72
CA GLY A 197 24.06 -0.77 -15.79
C GLY A 197 24.95 -1.98 -15.94
#